data_AF-A0AAV5ZH49-F1
#
_entry.id   AF-A0AAV5ZH49-F1
#
_cell.length_a   1.000
_cell.length_b   1.000
_cell.length_c   1.000
_cell.angle_alpha   90.00
_cell.angle_beta   90.00
_cell.angle_gamma   90.00
#
_symmetry.space_group_name_H-M   'P 1'
#
loop_
_entity.id
_entity.type
_entity.pdbx_description
1 polymer ?
#
loop_
_entity_poly.entity_id
_entity_poly.type
_entity_poly.pdbx_seq_one_letter_code
_entity_poly.pdbx_strand_id
1 'polypeptide(L)' 'MELPGRAIETFLTTHPAAFCADCLAKRVGLPAGQVSMVMHRLQGAPGFRSETDLCSECRRKVSVIKADLAG' A
#
# COMPACT_ATOMS: atom_id res chain seq x y z
N MET A 1 20.54 -0.58 -5.05
CA MET A 1 19.31 0.17 -5.37
C MET A 1 18.19 -0.48 -4.58
N GLU A 2 17.86 0.09 -3.43
CA GLU A 2 16.86 -0.46 -2.52
C GLU A 2 15.50 -0.37 -3.21
N LEU A 3 14.88 -1.54 -3.44
CA LEU A 3 13.66 -1.62 -4.23
C LEU A 3 12.55 -0.87 -3.47
N PRO A 4 11.91 0.16 -4.06
CA PRO A 4 10.83 0.92 -3.42
C PRO A 4 9.68 0.03 -2.91
N GLY A 5 9.56 -1.20 -3.47
CA GLY A 5 8.72 -2.26 -2.95
C GLY A 5 8.94 -2.57 -1.47
N ARG A 6 10.20 -2.78 -1.03
CA ARG A 6 10.49 -3.20 0.35
C ARG A 6 10.07 -2.17 1.39
N ALA A 7 10.20 -0.88 1.08
CA ALA A 7 9.78 0.19 1.99
C ALA A 7 8.26 0.18 2.16
N ILE A 8 7.51 -0.01 1.06
CA ILE A 8 6.05 -0.10 1.08
C ILE A 8 5.58 -1.38 1.78
N GLU A 9 6.21 -2.52 1.49
CA GLU A 9 5.92 -3.81 2.13
C GLU A 9 6.17 -3.73 3.64
N THR A 10 7.30 -3.16 4.07
CA THR A 10 7.63 -2.96 5.49
C THR A 10 6.63 -2.03 6.16
N PHE A 11 6.25 -0.93 5.48
CA PHE A 11 5.27 0.00 6.01
C PHE A 11 3.89 -0.65 6.22
N LEU A 12 3.42 -1.40 5.22
CA LEU A 12 2.12 -2.10 5.26
C LEU A 12 2.11 -3.26 6.25
N THR A 13 3.21 -3.98 6.41
CA THR A 13 3.32 -5.06 7.42
C THR A 13 3.44 -4.51 8.83
N THR A 14 4.06 -3.34 9.02
CA THR A 14 4.10 -2.64 10.31
C THR A 14 2.75 -1.98 10.65
N HIS A 15 1.98 -1.56 9.65
CA HIS A 15 0.69 -0.89 9.81
C HIS A 15 -0.41 -1.68 9.07
N PRO A 16 -1.15 -2.58 9.74
CA PRO A 16 -2.22 -3.38 9.14
C PRO A 16 -3.48 -2.58 8.77
N ALA A 17 -3.33 -1.30 8.44
CA ALA A 17 -4.39 -0.40 8.00
C ALA A 17 -4.42 -0.31 6.47
N ALA A 18 -5.56 0.11 5.92
CA ALA A 18 -5.76 0.22 4.49
C ALA A 18 -5.42 1.63 4.00
N PHE A 19 -4.47 1.75 3.06
CA PHE A 19 -4.01 3.03 2.55
C PHE A 19 -4.20 3.15 1.03
N CYS A 20 -4.61 4.33 0.59
CA CYS A 20 -4.64 4.65 -0.85
C CYS A 20 -3.25 5.04 -1.35
N ALA A 21 -3.06 4.97 -2.67
CA ALA A 21 -1.78 5.28 -3.31
C ALA A 21 -1.22 6.66 -2.93
N ASP A 22 -2.08 7.68 -2.82
CA ASP A 22 -1.67 9.06 -2.51
C ASP A 22 -1.17 9.23 -1.06
N CYS A 23 -1.92 8.70 -0.10
CA CYS A 23 -1.54 8.72 1.32
C CYS A 23 -0.30 7.87 1.54
N LEU A 24 -0.23 6.70 0.91
CA LEU A 24 0.92 5.82 0.99
C LEU A 24 2.17 6.51 0.44
N ALA A 25 2.09 7.13 -0.75
CA ALA A 25 3.15 7.94 -1.35
C ALA A 25 3.67 9.05 -0.42
N LYS A 26 2.76 9.79 0.23
CA LYS A 26 3.13 10.81 1.23
C LYS A 26 3.85 10.22 2.44
N ARG A 27 3.40 9.06 2.92
CA ARG A 27 3.96 8.38 4.09
C ARG A 27 5.34 7.79 3.84
N VAL A 28 5.54 7.14 2.70
CA VAL A 28 6.83 6.53 2.34
C VAL A 28 7.77 7.52 1.63
N GLY A 29 7.31 8.74 1.34
CA GLY A 29 8.09 9.75 0.62
C GLY A 29 8.41 9.38 -0.83
N LEU A 30 7.57 8.53 -1.45
CA LEU A 30 7.76 8.06 -2.81
C LEU A 30 6.79 8.74 -3.79
N PRO A 31 7.15 8.83 -5.10
CA PRO A 31 6.24 9.36 -6.10
C PRO A 31 5.01 8.47 -6.25
N ALA A 32 3.82 9.08 -6.39
CA ALA A 32 2.56 8.35 -6.57
C ALA A 32 2.59 7.35 -7.73
N GLY A 33 3.30 7.65 -8.82
CA GLY A 33 3.49 6.71 -9.94
C GLY A 33 4.24 5.44 -9.54
N GLN A 34 5.31 5.54 -8.76
CA GLN A 34 6.03 4.36 -8.25
C GLN A 34 5.18 3.58 -7.27
N VAL A 35 4.47 4.27 -6.37
CA VAL A 35 3.56 3.60 -5.42
C VAL A 35 2.45 2.87 -6.16
N SER A 36 1.85 3.47 -7.17
CA SER A 36 0.81 2.83 -7.96
C SER A 36 1.32 1.57 -8.68
N MET A 37 2.55 1.61 -9.23
CA MET A 37 3.17 0.42 -9.83
C MET A 37 3.44 -0.68 -8.80
N VAL A 38 3.96 -0.31 -7.62
CA VAL A 38 4.21 -1.28 -6.54
C VAL A 38 2.90 -1.86 -6.03
N MET A 39 1.90 -1.04 -5.76
CA MET A 39 0.57 -1.49 -5.35
C MET A 39 0.00 -2.48 -6.37
N HIS A 40 0.09 -2.18 -7.67
CA HIS A 40 -0.37 -3.06 -8.74
C HIS A 40 0.38 -4.41 -8.72
N ARG A 41 1.70 -4.40 -8.51
CA ARG A 41 2.51 -5.61 -8.36
C ARG A 41 2.13 -6.41 -7.11
N LEU A 42 1.83 -5.74 -6.00
CA LEU A 42 1.45 -6.36 -4.73
C LEU A 42 0.04 -6.96 -4.77
N GLN A 43 -0.87 -6.51 -5.65
CA GLN A 43 -2.20 -7.14 -5.80
C GLN A 43 -2.09 -8.62 -6.21
N GLY A 44 -1.04 -8.99 -6.93
CA GLY A 44 -0.75 -10.38 -7.32
C GLY A 44 0.21 -11.10 -6.37
N ALA A 45 0.68 -10.45 -5.31
CA ALA A 45 1.63 -11.04 -4.37
C ALA A 45 0.88 -11.64 -3.17
N PRO A 46 1.27 -12.85 -2.72
CA PRO A 46 0.75 -13.40 -1.47
C PRO A 46 1.16 -12.51 -0.28
N GLY A 47 0.24 -12.27 0.65
CA GLY A 47 0.46 -11.42 1.82
C GLY A 47 0.02 -9.96 1.66
N PHE A 48 -0.53 -9.58 0.50
CA PHE A 48 -1.12 -8.26 0.29
C PHE A 48 -2.47 -8.39 -0.39
N ARG A 49 -3.41 -7.55 0.02
CA ARG A 49 -4.75 -7.49 -0.57
C ARG A 49 -5.06 -6.06 -0.95
N SER A 50 -5.49 -5.89 -2.20
CA SER A 50 -6.07 -4.64 -2.68
C SER A 50 -7.58 -4.76 -2.77
N GLU A 51 -8.29 -3.79 -2.21
CA GLU A 51 -9.74 -3.71 -2.27
C GLU A 51 -10.17 -2.25 -2.36
N THR A 52 -11.41 -2.00 -2.79
CA THR A 52 -11.98 -0.66 -2.78
C THR A 52 -12.65 -0.42 -1.44
N ASP A 53 -11.98 0.31 -0.55
CA ASP A 53 -12.45 0.60 0.80
C ASP A 53 -12.07 2.03 1.22
N LEU A 54 -12.32 2.41 2.48
CA LEU A 54 -11.99 3.73 3.00
C LEU A 54 -10.51 3.76 3.39
N CYS A 55 -9.77 4.71 2.81
CA CYS A 55 -8.40 4.96 3.24
C CYS A 55 -8.38 5.37 4.72
N SER A 56 -7.58 4.70 5.54
CA SER A 56 -7.48 4.99 6.98
C SER A 56 -6.92 6.38 7.28
N GLU A 57 -6.24 7.02 6.33
CA GLU A 57 -5.72 8.38 6.50
C GLU A 57 -6.69 9.46 5.98
N CYS A 58 -7.02 9.42 4.68
CA CYS A 58 -7.87 10.46 4.08
C CYS A 58 -9.38 10.17 4.15
N ARG A 59 -9.79 8.99 4.63
CA ARG A 59 -11.20 8.53 4.73
C ARG A 59 -11.99 8.61 3.41
N ARG A 60 -11.30 8.60 2.26
CA ARG A 60 -11.94 8.52 0.95
C ARG A 60 -12.15 7.07 0.56
N LYS A 61 -13.29 6.78 -0.07
CA LYS A 61 -13.60 5.46 -0.62
C LYS A 61 -12.89 5.30 -1.97
N VAL A 62 -11.78 4.59 -1.98
CA VAL A 62 -10.88 4.44 -3.13
C VAL A 62 -10.21 3.07 -3.10
N SER A 63 -9.46 2.72 -4.14
CA SER A 63 -8.61 1.52 -4.11
C SER A 63 -7.51 1.70 -3.06
N VAL A 64 -7.53 0.83 -2.07
CA VAL A 64 -6.58 0.77 -0.97
C VAL A 64 -5.84 -0.55 -0.99
N ILE A 65 -4.64 -0.56 -0.41
CA ILE A 65 -3.87 -1.80 -0.15
C ILE A 65 -3.68 -1.95 1.35
N LYS A 66 -3.73 -3.20 1.80
CA LYS A 66 -3.38 -3.60 3.17
C LYS A 66 -2.51 -4.86 3.11
N ALA A 67 -1.68 -5.05 4.14
CA ALA A 67 -1.03 -6.33 4.33
C ALA A 67 -2.08 -7.35 4.77
N ASP A 68 -2.16 -8.44 4.01
CA ASP A 68 -2.92 -9.64 4.38
C ASP A 68 -1.97 -10.50 5.22
N LEU A 69 -1.81 -10.13 6.49
CA LEU A 69 -1.11 -10.95 7.48
C LEU A 69 -2.03 -12.14 7.85
N ALA A 70 -2.35 -12.97 6.85
CA ALA A 70 -2.92 -14.28 7.11
C ALA A 70 -1.80 -15.13 7.73
N GLY A 71 -1.77 -15.11 9.07
CA GLY A 71 -1.09 -16.12 9.88
C GLY A 71 -1.79 -17.47 9.80
#